data_AF-A0A1R3JV00-F1
#
_entry.id   AF-A0A1R3JV00-F1
#
_cell.length_a   1.000
_cell.length_b   1.000
_cell.length_c   1.000
_cell.angle_alpha   90.00
_cell.angle_beta   90.00
_cell.angle_gamma   90.00
#
_symmetry.space_group_name_H-M   'P 1'
#
loop_
_entity.id
_entity.type
_entity.pdbx_description
1 polymer ?
#
loop_
_entity_poly.entity_id
_entity_poly.type
_entity_poly.pdbx_seq_one_letter_code
_entity_poly.pdbx_strand_id
1 'polypeptide(L)'
;MEAVDPTDKLLHPLDLDLRHYIIHYLEKAAAGDIFNGNKESKGYKFSLYPPEGLFATSALEVGNPYKYRVTNFIYAVVENEPEWIGYVAVTTNEGTTILGKRDILVSWRGTVTKADLDDDLRITLVPTRESFPREILKPLVHVGQFKNKLTKYQNEQAISITITGHSLGSALATLNAIDIVYNGCNKPTGNSDNFFMVTGFVTAYPQVGDQSFSKPYLTNSIRFMISIPCAS
;
A
#
# COMPACT_ATOMS: atom_id res chain seq x y z
N MET A 1 20.45 -19.88 20.14
CA MET A 1 19.09 -19.50 20.55
C MET A 1 18.61 -18.55 19.47
N GLU A 2 17.84 -19.04 18.50
CA GLU A 2 17.26 -18.15 17.48
C GLU A 2 16.33 -17.16 18.19
N ALA A 3 16.48 -15.88 17.88
CA ALA A 3 15.56 -14.86 18.37
C ALA A 3 14.19 -15.16 17.75
N VAL A 4 13.24 -15.61 18.58
CA VAL A 4 11.83 -15.71 18.19
C VAL A 4 11.40 -14.33 17.69
N ASP A 5 10.93 -14.24 16.45
CA ASP A 5 10.45 -12.97 15.89
C ASP A 5 9.38 -12.41 16.85
N PRO A 6 9.53 -11.16 17.33
CA PRO A 6 8.51 -10.53 18.18
C PRO A 6 7.08 -10.64 17.62
N THR A 7 6.90 -10.78 16.30
CA THR A 7 5.59 -10.98 15.68
C THR A 7 5.00 -12.37 15.91
N ASP A 8 5.79 -13.42 16.10
CA ASP A 8 5.28 -14.79 16.30
C ASP A 8 4.41 -14.89 17.56
N LYS A 9 4.76 -14.12 18.60
CA LYS A 9 3.99 -14.03 19.85
C LYS A 9 2.67 -13.27 19.68
N LEU A 10 2.54 -12.46 18.63
CA LEU A 10 1.33 -11.70 18.32
C LEU A 10 0.42 -12.44 17.34
N LEU A 11 0.94 -13.41 16.59
CA LEU A 11 0.17 -14.17 15.61
C LEU A 11 -0.45 -15.44 16.20
N HIS A 12 0.14 -15.99 17.25
CA HIS A 12 -0.27 -17.27 17.85
C HIS A 12 -0.30 -17.25 19.39
N PRO A 13 -1.46 -16.98 20.03
CA PRO A 13 -2.76 -16.63 19.42
C PRO A 13 -2.74 -15.23 18.80
N LEU A 14 -3.62 -14.98 17.83
CA LEU A 14 -3.71 -13.66 17.19
C LEU A 14 -4.16 -12.62 18.22
N ASP A 15 -3.27 -11.67 18.52
CA ASP A 15 -3.53 -10.54 19.38
C ASP A 15 -4.74 -9.74 18.88
N LEU A 16 -5.61 -9.31 19.81
CA LEU A 16 -6.88 -8.66 19.47
C LEU A 16 -6.66 -7.30 18.82
N ASP A 17 -5.67 -6.53 19.28
CA ASP A 17 -5.37 -5.24 18.70
C ASP A 17 -4.76 -5.44 17.31
N LEU A 18 -3.81 -6.37 17.17
CA LEU A 18 -3.24 -6.73 15.87
C LEU A 18 -4.33 -7.17 14.89
N ARG A 19 -5.32 -7.95 15.32
CA ARG A 19 -6.47 -8.33 14.50
C ARG A 19 -7.24 -7.11 13.99
N HIS A 20 -7.52 -6.14 14.85
CA HIS A 20 -8.20 -4.91 14.44
C HIS A 20 -7.37 -4.09 13.44
N TYR A 21 -6.05 -3.99 13.65
CA TYR A 21 -5.16 -3.32 12.70
C TYR A 21 -5.14 -4.02 11.33
N ILE A 22 -5.06 -5.35 11.32
CA ILE A 22 -5.10 -6.15 10.10
C ILE A 22 -6.39 -5.88 9.33
N ILE A 23 -7.55 -6.03 9.99
CA ILE A 23 -8.84 -5.80 9.36
C ILE A 23 -8.92 -4.37 8.83
N HIS A 24 -8.53 -3.39 9.65
CA HIS A 24 -8.56 -1.97 9.27
C HIS A 24 -7.79 -1.65 7.97
N TYR A 25 -6.57 -2.18 7.81
CA TYR A 25 -5.77 -1.91 6.62
C TYR A 25 -6.20 -2.77 5.43
N LEU A 26 -6.58 -4.03 5.65
CA LEU A 26 -7.04 -4.92 4.58
C LEU A 26 -8.40 -4.50 4.00
N GLU A 27 -9.29 -3.92 4.81
CA GLU A 27 -10.51 -3.25 4.29
C GLU A 27 -10.16 -2.13 3.32
N LYS A 28 -9.06 -1.41 3.56
CA LYS A 28 -8.61 -0.32 2.68
C LYS A 28 -7.92 -0.84 1.43
N ALA A 29 -7.38 -2.06 1.47
CA ALA A 29 -6.84 -2.79 0.32
C ALA A 29 -7.91 -3.16 -0.72
N ALA A 30 -9.19 -3.19 -0.33
CA ALA A 30 -10.34 -3.41 -1.22
C ALA A 30 -10.63 -2.22 -2.15
N ALA A 31 -9.60 -1.48 -2.56
CA ALA A 31 -9.68 -0.39 -3.51
C ALA A 31 -10.33 -0.82 -4.85
N GLY A 32 -10.32 -2.12 -5.19
CA GLY A 32 -11.04 -2.64 -6.36
C GLY A 32 -12.54 -2.38 -6.36
N ASP A 33 -13.20 -2.38 -5.19
CA ASP A 33 -14.66 -2.26 -5.08
C ASP A 33 -15.17 -0.88 -5.51
N ILE A 34 -14.30 0.13 -5.50
CA ILE A 34 -14.61 1.51 -5.89
C ILE A 34 -14.12 1.85 -7.30
N PHE A 35 -13.73 0.87 -8.10
CA PHE A 35 -13.36 1.05 -9.50
C PHE A 35 -14.57 0.96 -10.43
N ASN A 36 -14.65 1.88 -11.40
CA ASN A 36 -15.71 1.87 -12.41
C ASN A 36 -15.32 0.98 -13.61
N GLY A 37 -15.69 -0.30 -13.51
CA GLY A 37 -15.52 -1.27 -14.60
C GLY A 37 -16.60 -1.20 -15.69
N ASN A 38 -17.60 -0.32 -15.59
CA ASN A 38 -18.68 -0.24 -16.57
C ASN A 38 -18.23 0.52 -17.82
N LYS A 39 -18.02 -0.20 -18.93
CA LYS A 39 -17.57 0.35 -20.22
C LYS A 39 -18.54 1.35 -20.85
N GLU A 40 -19.82 1.30 -20.49
CA GLU A 40 -20.84 2.23 -21.00
C GLU A 40 -20.87 3.55 -20.21
N SER A 41 -20.24 3.58 -19.03
CA SER A 41 -20.16 4.76 -18.19
C SER A 41 -19.12 5.75 -18.72
N LYS A 42 -19.45 7.05 -18.65
CA LYS A 42 -18.46 8.13 -18.89
C LYS A 42 -17.29 8.11 -17.90
N GLY A 43 -17.49 7.49 -16.73
CA GLY A 43 -16.48 7.31 -15.70
C GLY A 43 -15.72 5.98 -15.78
N TYR A 44 -15.86 5.22 -16.88
CA TYR A 44 -15.10 3.98 -17.09
C TYR A 44 -13.60 4.21 -16.84
N LYS A 45 -12.93 3.26 -16.17
CA LYS A 45 -11.51 3.33 -15.75
C LYS A 45 -11.19 4.30 -14.60
N PHE A 46 -12.15 5.04 -14.07
CA PHE A 46 -11.97 5.94 -12.92
C PHE A 46 -12.59 5.38 -11.64
N SER A 47 -12.34 6.04 -10.50
CA SER A 47 -13.05 5.71 -9.27
C SER A 47 -14.54 6.06 -9.37
N LEU A 48 -15.39 5.26 -8.74
CA LEU A 48 -16.83 5.51 -8.58
C LEU A 48 -17.13 6.75 -7.72
N TYR A 49 -16.20 7.10 -6.82
CA TYR A 49 -16.38 8.19 -5.86
C TYR A 49 -15.23 9.20 -5.97
N PRO A 50 -15.49 10.50 -5.72
CA PRO A 50 -14.41 11.48 -5.60
C PRO A 50 -13.55 11.20 -4.34
N PRO A 51 -12.32 11.74 -4.28
CA PRO A 51 -11.48 11.64 -3.08
C PRO A 51 -12.20 12.14 -1.82
N GLU A 52 -12.97 13.22 -1.95
CA GLU A 52 -13.79 13.77 -0.90
C GLU A 52 -14.95 12.82 -0.57
N GLY A 53 -14.90 12.24 0.64
CA GLY A 53 -15.96 11.34 1.10
C GLY A 53 -15.84 9.90 0.62
N LEU A 54 -14.76 9.53 -0.09
CA LEU A 54 -14.53 8.16 -0.57
C LEU A 54 -14.78 7.10 0.51
N PHE A 55 -14.23 7.28 1.71
CA PHE A 55 -14.40 6.30 2.79
C PHE A 55 -15.80 6.32 3.41
N ALA A 56 -16.45 7.48 3.45
CA ALA A 56 -17.82 7.61 3.92
C ALA A 56 -18.81 6.94 2.95
N THR A 57 -18.61 7.08 1.64
CA THR A 57 -19.49 6.54 0.60
C THR A 57 -19.25 5.06 0.30
N SER A 58 -18.05 4.55 0.56
CA SER A 58 -17.68 3.13 0.37
C SER A 58 -17.93 2.24 1.60
N ALA A 59 -18.63 2.76 2.62
CA ALA A 59 -18.85 2.10 3.91
C ALA A 59 -17.58 1.69 4.69
N LEU A 60 -16.39 2.12 4.24
CA LEU A 60 -15.08 1.86 4.88
C LEU A 60 -14.85 2.64 6.18
N GLU A 61 -15.80 3.51 6.56
CA GLU A 61 -15.79 4.29 7.80
C GLU A 61 -16.79 3.82 8.86
N VAL A 62 -17.79 3.00 8.49
CA VAL A 62 -18.86 2.60 9.41
C VAL A 62 -18.29 1.64 10.45
N GLY A 63 -18.29 2.06 11.72
CA GLY A 63 -17.71 1.27 12.81
C GLY A 63 -16.17 1.23 12.84
N ASN A 64 -15.47 1.85 11.89
CA ASN A 64 -14.02 1.93 11.87
C ASN A 64 -13.55 3.21 12.58
N PRO A 65 -12.88 3.11 13.76
CA PRO A 65 -12.49 4.28 14.55
C PRO A 65 -11.27 5.01 13.96
N TYR A 66 -10.49 4.34 13.11
CA TYR A 66 -9.28 4.89 12.52
C TYR A 66 -9.63 5.72 11.28
N LYS A 67 -9.91 7.01 11.48
CA LYS A 67 -10.37 7.92 10.42
C LYS A 67 -9.24 8.40 9.51
N TYR A 68 -9.50 8.38 8.20
CA TYR A 68 -8.58 8.85 7.16
C TYR A 68 -9.28 9.83 6.23
N ARG A 69 -8.49 10.61 5.51
CA ARG A 69 -8.95 11.39 4.36
C ARG A 69 -8.06 11.09 3.17
N VAL A 70 -8.66 10.76 2.03
CA VAL A 70 -7.94 10.62 0.76
C VAL A 70 -7.44 12.00 0.34
N THR A 71 -6.15 12.09 0.00
CA THR A 71 -5.54 13.34 -0.47
C THR A 71 -5.26 13.33 -1.95
N ASN A 72 -5.01 12.16 -2.54
CA ASN A 72 -4.60 12.02 -3.92
C ASN A 72 -5.08 10.67 -4.47
N PHE A 73 -5.50 10.67 -5.74
CA PHE A 73 -5.65 9.45 -6.52
C PHE A 73 -4.39 9.14 -7.30
N ILE A 74 -4.16 7.85 -7.52
CA ILE A 74 -3.04 7.31 -8.27
C ILE A 74 -3.60 6.76 -9.59
N TYR A 75 -2.95 7.15 -10.69
CA TYR A 75 -3.33 6.74 -12.03
C TYR A 75 -2.12 6.14 -12.75
N ALA A 76 -2.35 5.13 -13.58
CA ALA A 76 -1.41 4.66 -14.59
C ALA A 76 -1.96 4.90 -15.99
N VAL A 77 -1.08 4.93 -16.98
CA VAL A 77 -1.48 4.97 -18.38
C VAL A 77 -1.53 3.54 -18.90
N VAL A 78 -2.72 3.07 -19.24
CA VAL A 78 -2.99 1.72 -19.78
C VAL A 78 -3.61 1.90 -21.16
N GLU A 79 -2.95 1.37 -22.19
CA GLU A 79 -3.38 1.53 -23.60
C GLU A 79 -3.56 3.00 -24.02
N ASN A 80 -2.64 3.88 -23.60
CA ASN A 80 -2.67 5.34 -23.81
C ASN A 80 -3.81 6.10 -23.10
N GLU A 81 -4.59 5.44 -22.25
CA GLU A 81 -5.65 6.07 -21.47
C GLU A 81 -5.33 6.03 -19.97
N PRO A 82 -5.67 7.06 -19.19
CA PRO A 82 -5.48 7.05 -17.76
C PRO A 82 -6.47 6.08 -17.09
N GLU A 83 -5.95 5.29 -16.15
CA GLU A 83 -6.72 4.35 -15.36
C GLU A 83 -6.39 4.51 -13.87
N TRP A 84 -7.42 4.53 -13.04
CA TRP A 84 -7.30 4.67 -11.60
C TRP A 84 -6.79 3.36 -10.98
N ILE A 85 -5.64 3.42 -10.30
CA ILE A 85 -4.96 2.23 -9.75
C ILE A 85 -4.76 2.30 -8.23
N GLY A 86 -5.27 3.33 -7.56
CA GLY A 86 -5.14 3.44 -6.12
C GLY A 86 -5.27 4.86 -5.60
N TYR A 87 -4.88 5.05 -4.34
CA TYR A 87 -4.97 6.34 -3.66
C TYR A 87 -3.95 6.49 -2.54
N VAL A 88 -3.70 7.75 -2.17
CA VAL A 88 -2.97 8.14 -0.97
C VAL A 88 -3.95 8.76 0.01
N ALA A 89 -3.95 8.28 1.24
CA ALA A 89 -4.75 8.80 2.33
C ALA A 89 -3.87 9.14 3.54
N VAL A 90 -4.35 10.05 4.37
CA VAL A 90 -3.69 10.41 5.62
C VAL A 90 -4.72 10.38 6.73
N THR A 91 -4.34 9.84 7.89
CA THR A 91 -5.17 9.92 9.10
C THR A 91 -5.66 11.35 9.36
N THR A 92 -6.90 11.51 9.82
CA THR A 92 -7.39 12.80 10.33
C THR A 92 -6.79 13.08 11.71
N ASN A 93 -7.03 14.24 12.32
CA ASN A 93 -6.56 14.47 13.70
C ASN A 93 -7.20 13.48 14.69
N GLU A 94 -8.50 13.23 14.55
CA GLU A 94 -9.21 12.21 15.32
C GLU A 94 -8.61 10.81 15.10
N GLY A 95 -8.38 10.43 13.84
CA GLY A 95 -7.74 9.16 13.51
C GLY A 95 -6.33 9.04 14.09
N THR A 96 -5.54 10.11 14.05
CA THR A 96 -4.19 10.15 14.65
C THR A 96 -4.22 10.00 16.16
N THR A 97 -5.19 10.60 16.85
CA THR A 97 -5.36 10.43 18.31
C THR A 97 -5.62 8.97 18.67
N ILE A 98 -6.44 8.27 17.89
CA ILE A 98 -6.79 6.87 18.14
C ILE A 98 -5.67 5.91 17.71
N LEU A 99 -5.04 6.16 16.56
CA LEU A 99 -3.96 5.34 16.01
C LEU A 99 -2.62 5.56 16.73
N GLY A 100 -2.49 6.65 17.48
CA GLY A 100 -1.26 7.07 18.15
C GLY A 100 -0.17 7.60 17.22
N LYS A 101 -0.48 7.80 15.93
CA LYS A 101 0.48 8.24 14.90
C LYS A 101 -0.22 8.88 13.70
N ARG A 102 0.49 9.78 13.02
CA ARG A 102 0.12 10.26 11.69
C ARG A 102 0.51 9.20 10.67
N ASP A 103 -0.44 8.35 10.32
CA ASP A 103 -0.22 7.36 9.26
C ASP A 103 -0.55 7.95 7.88
N ILE A 104 0.37 7.74 6.95
CA ILE A 104 0.20 7.96 5.52
C ILE A 104 0.00 6.60 4.86
N LEU A 105 -1.22 6.36 4.38
CA LEU A 105 -1.62 5.13 3.73
C LEU A 105 -1.52 5.27 2.21
N VAL A 106 -0.85 4.31 1.57
CA VAL A 106 -0.88 4.11 0.12
C VAL A 106 -1.62 2.81 -0.16
N SER A 107 -2.75 2.90 -0.85
CA SER A 107 -3.55 1.74 -1.22
C SER A 107 -3.50 1.51 -2.72
N TRP A 108 -3.11 0.31 -3.12
CA TRP A 108 -3.05 -0.15 -4.50
C TRP A 108 -4.25 -1.01 -4.83
N ARG A 109 -4.90 -0.71 -5.96
CA ARG A 109 -6.01 -1.50 -6.51
C ARG A 109 -5.49 -2.84 -7.05
N GLY A 110 -6.25 -3.91 -6.81
CA GLY A 110 -6.05 -5.20 -7.48
C GLY A 110 -6.65 -5.26 -8.89
N THR A 111 -6.58 -6.45 -9.48
CA THR A 111 -7.09 -6.81 -10.80
C THR A 111 -8.61 -6.71 -10.87
N VAL A 112 -9.15 -5.89 -11.79
CA VAL A 112 -10.60 -5.78 -12.05
C VAL A 112 -10.91 -5.89 -13.56
N THR A 113 -9.94 -5.61 -14.44
CA THR A 113 -10.11 -5.66 -15.90
C THR A 113 -9.39 -6.83 -16.56
N LYS A 114 -9.73 -7.16 -17.81
CA LYS A 114 -8.99 -8.17 -18.61
C LYS A 114 -7.55 -7.76 -18.92
N ALA A 115 -7.27 -6.46 -19.03
CA ALA A 115 -5.91 -5.95 -19.23
C ALA A 115 -5.05 -6.17 -17.96
N ASP A 116 -5.66 -6.03 -16.78
CA ASP A 116 -4.97 -6.34 -15.51
C ASP A 116 -4.53 -7.81 -15.45
N LEU A 117 -5.28 -8.74 -16.07
CA LEU A 117 -4.93 -10.17 -16.11
C LEU A 117 -3.69 -10.45 -16.99
N ASP A 118 -3.55 -9.74 -18.12
CA ASP A 118 -2.40 -9.88 -19.01
C ASP A 118 -1.13 -9.29 -18.38
N ASP A 119 -1.25 -8.21 -17.61
CA ASP A 119 -0.14 -7.62 -16.84
C ASP A 119 0.21 -8.43 -15.58
N ASP A 120 -0.77 -9.08 -14.93
CA ASP A 120 -0.54 -10.05 -13.83
C ASP A 120 0.38 -11.19 -14.27
N LEU A 121 0.13 -11.74 -15.46
CA LEU A 121 0.97 -12.78 -16.05
C LEU A 121 2.39 -12.28 -16.33
N ARG A 122 2.57 -11.01 -16.70
CA ARG A 122 3.89 -10.42 -16.94
C ARG A 122 4.66 -10.15 -15.66
N ILE A 123 4.03 -9.59 -14.63
CA ILE A 123 4.65 -9.31 -13.32
C ILE A 123 5.08 -10.62 -12.63
N THR A 124 4.30 -11.69 -12.81
CA THR A 124 4.64 -13.04 -12.31
C THR A 124 5.87 -13.64 -13.00
N LEU A 125 6.16 -13.25 -14.25
CA LEU A 125 7.15 -13.92 -15.10
C LEU A 125 8.51 -13.19 -15.25
N VAL A 126 8.75 -12.04 -14.59
CA VAL A 126 10.07 -11.35 -14.69
C VAL A 126 11.10 -11.98 -13.73
N PRO A 127 12.23 -12.52 -14.22
CA PRO A 127 13.33 -12.99 -13.37
C PRO A 127 14.00 -11.81 -12.66
N THR A 128 13.94 -11.82 -11.33
CA THR A 128 14.33 -10.74 -10.41
C THR A 128 15.80 -10.29 -10.44
N ARG A 129 16.66 -10.86 -11.29
CA ARG A 129 18.12 -10.61 -11.26
C ARG A 129 18.66 -9.64 -12.31
N GLU A 130 18.04 -9.52 -13.47
CA GLU A 130 18.66 -8.73 -14.57
C GLU A 130 18.03 -7.36 -14.80
N SER A 131 16.92 -7.08 -14.14
CA SER A 131 16.33 -5.75 -14.13
C SER A 131 15.29 -5.70 -13.03
N PHE A 132 15.67 -5.16 -11.86
CA PHE A 132 14.68 -4.41 -11.09
C PHE A 132 13.97 -3.51 -12.11
N PRO A 133 12.64 -3.56 -12.27
CA PRO A 133 11.99 -2.81 -13.32
C PRO A 133 11.97 -1.33 -12.95
N ARG A 134 13.14 -0.69 -13.06
CA ARG A 134 13.42 0.72 -12.84
C ARG A 134 12.57 1.61 -13.75
N GLU A 135 12.09 1.04 -14.86
CA GLU A 135 11.18 1.66 -15.81
C GLU A 135 9.71 1.61 -15.34
N ILE A 136 9.27 0.49 -14.75
CA ILE A 136 7.88 0.30 -14.28
C ILE A 136 7.60 1.08 -12.98
N LEU A 137 8.62 1.26 -12.12
CA LEU A 137 8.47 1.91 -10.82
C LEU A 137 8.62 3.44 -10.84
N LYS A 138 9.29 4.01 -11.87
CA LYS A 138 9.47 5.46 -12.03
C LYS A 138 8.18 6.30 -11.97
N PRO A 139 7.01 5.85 -12.49
CA PRO A 139 5.79 6.64 -12.48
C PRO A 139 4.84 6.34 -11.32
N LEU A 140 5.01 5.24 -10.57
CA LEU A 140 3.88 4.66 -9.82
C LEU A 140 3.43 5.50 -8.63
N VAL A 141 4.33 6.22 -7.96
CA VAL A 141 3.94 7.39 -7.17
C VAL A 141 4.96 8.43 -7.53
N HIS A 142 4.52 9.55 -8.10
CA HIS A 142 5.41 10.70 -8.22
C HIS A 142 5.89 11.00 -6.79
N VAL A 143 7.12 10.60 -6.45
CA VAL A 143 7.69 10.60 -5.10
C VAL A 143 7.49 11.97 -4.44
N GLY A 144 7.41 13.03 -5.24
CA GLY A 144 7.05 14.39 -4.83
C GLY A 144 5.71 14.52 -4.10
N GLN A 145 4.62 13.90 -4.54
CA GLN A 145 3.31 14.05 -3.87
C GLN A 145 3.32 13.46 -2.45
N PHE A 146 3.94 12.29 -2.32
CA PHE A 146 4.11 11.59 -1.05
C PHE A 146 5.13 12.28 -0.14
N LYS A 147 6.30 12.68 -0.66
CA LYS A 147 7.32 13.44 0.08
C LYS A 147 6.77 14.74 0.63
N ASN A 148 5.93 15.45 -0.13
CA ASN A 148 5.29 16.68 0.36
C ASN A 148 4.45 16.44 1.62
N LYS A 149 3.77 15.29 1.75
CA LYS A 149 3.03 14.94 2.97
C LYS A 149 3.97 14.61 4.12
N LEU A 150 5.03 13.84 3.86
CA LEU A 150 6.04 13.53 4.89
C LEU A 150 6.68 14.82 5.41
N THR A 151 7.15 15.71 4.53
CA THR A 151 7.71 17.01 4.90
C THR A 151 6.71 17.86 5.67
N LYS A 152 5.42 17.85 5.28
CA LYS A 152 4.38 18.62 5.97
C LYS A 152 4.20 18.17 7.44
N TYR A 153 4.22 16.86 7.69
CA TYR A 153 3.92 16.32 9.01
C TYR A 153 5.16 15.95 9.83
N GLN A 154 6.38 16.09 9.30
CA GLN A 154 7.65 15.61 9.89
C GLN A 154 7.94 16.03 11.35
N ASN A 155 7.25 17.05 11.86
CA ASN A 155 7.40 17.54 13.23
C ASN A 155 6.35 16.95 14.21
N GLU A 156 5.44 16.09 13.74
CA GLU A 156 4.52 15.36 14.62
C GLU A 156 5.25 14.24 15.38
N GLN A 157 4.75 13.91 16.58
CA GLN A 157 5.43 13.00 17.52
C GLN A 157 5.68 11.60 16.96
N ALA A 158 4.80 11.09 16.10
CA ALA A 158 4.93 9.78 15.47
C ALA A 158 4.32 9.78 14.07
N ILE A 159 5.08 9.32 13.08
CA ILE A 159 4.67 9.24 11.67
C ILE A 159 5.02 7.86 11.13
N SER A 160 4.11 7.27 10.37
CA SER A 160 4.37 6.03 9.65
C SER A 160 3.84 6.09 8.22
N ILE A 161 4.36 5.16 7.43
CA ILE A 161 3.94 4.92 6.06
C ILE A 161 3.38 3.50 6.05
N THR A 162 2.12 3.37 5.69
CA THR A 162 1.48 2.07 5.51
C THR A 162 1.14 1.87 4.06
N ILE A 163 1.43 0.69 3.52
CA ILE A 163 1.17 0.34 2.13
C ILE A 163 0.33 -0.92 2.11
N THR A 164 -0.74 -0.91 1.34
CA THR A 164 -1.69 -2.01 1.28
C THR A 164 -2.17 -2.27 -0.14
N GLY A 165 -2.60 -3.51 -0.36
CA GLY A 165 -3.12 -3.96 -1.63
C GLY A 165 -3.61 -5.40 -1.52
N HIS A 166 -4.41 -5.80 -2.52
CA HIS A 166 -4.94 -7.14 -2.68
C HIS A 166 -4.64 -7.62 -4.11
N SER A 167 -4.32 -8.91 -4.29
CA SER A 167 -4.01 -9.49 -5.61
C SER A 167 -2.86 -8.73 -6.31
N LEU A 168 -3.01 -8.26 -7.56
CA LEU A 168 -2.04 -7.37 -8.22
C LEU A 168 -1.60 -6.19 -7.34
N GLY A 169 -2.55 -5.61 -6.60
CA GLY A 169 -2.29 -4.50 -5.69
C GLY A 169 -1.30 -4.89 -4.59
N SER A 170 -1.24 -6.16 -4.19
CA SER A 170 -0.25 -6.65 -3.23
C SER A 170 1.16 -6.67 -3.81
N ALA A 171 1.32 -7.02 -5.09
CA ALA A 171 2.61 -6.95 -5.77
C ALA A 171 3.09 -5.49 -5.88
N LEU A 172 2.21 -4.58 -6.30
CA LEU A 172 2.50 -3.15 -6.38
C LEU A 172 2.82 -2.55 -5.00
N ALA A 173 2.06 -2.92 -3.96
CA ALA A 173 2.29 -2.51 -2.59
C ALA A 173 3.69 -2.93 -2.09
N THR A 174 4.07 -4.18 -2.32
CA THR A 174 5.38 -4.71 -1.94
C THR A 174 6.52 -3.99 -2.68
N LEU A 175 6.40 -3.84 -4.00
CA LEU A 175 7.41 -3.15 -4.79
C LEU A 175 7.54 -1.67 -4.39
N ASN A 176 6.42 -0.99 -4.12
CA ASN A 176 6.41 0.39 -3.68
C ASN A 176 7.04 0.56 -2.28
N ALA A 177 6.79 -0.37 -1.35
CA ALA A 177 7.44 -0.36 -0.04
C ALA A 177 8.96 -0.46 -0.16
N ILE A 178 9.43 -1.39 -1.00
CA ILE A 178 10.85 -1.58 -1.26
C ILE A 178 11.46 -0.32 -1.90
N ASP A 179 10.79 0.24 -2.92
CA ASP A 179 11.27 1.44 -3.63
C ASP A 179 11.39 2.65 -2.69
N ILE A 180 10.40 2.86 -1.80
CA ILE A 180 10.41 3.95 -0.82
C ILE A 180 11.62 3.86 0.09
N VAL A 181 11.92 2.68 0.63
CA VAL A 181 13.05 2.51 1.56
C VAL A 181 14.38 2.49 0.84
N TYR A 182 14.48 1.80 -0.30
CA TYR A 182 15.71 1.71 -1.09
C TYR A 182 16.18 3.09 -1.53
N ASN A 183 15.26 3.96 -1.96
CA ASN A 183 15.58 5.32 -2.38
C ASN A 183 15.59 6.34 -1.23
N GLY A 184 15.42 5.90 0.03
CA GLY A 184 15.40 6.79 1.21
C GLY A 184 14.27 7.83 1.16
N CYS A 185 13.16 7.53 0.49
CA CYS A 185 12.01 8.42 0.39
C CYS A 185 11.25 8.57 1.71
N ASN A 186 11.48 7.67 2.65
CA ASN A 186 10.97 7.72 4.02
C ASN A 186 11.87 8.50 4.99
N LYS A 187 12.88 9.25 4.52
CA LYS A 187 13.72 10.07 5.40
C LYS A 187 13.14 11.48 5.59
N PRO A 188 13.18 12.05 6.82
CA PRO A 188 12.76 13.42 7.07
C PRO A 188 13.66 14.43 6.38
N THR A 189 13.13 15.63 6.11
CA THR A 189 13.91 16.69 5.48
C THR A 189 14.86 17.28 6.52
N GLY A 190 16.16 17.30 6.23
CA GLY A 190 17.17 17.88 7.13
C GLY A 190 17.72 16.96 8.22
N ASN A 191 17.28 15.70 8.29
CA ASN A 191 17.91 14.67 9.13
C ASN A 191 17.99 13.35 8.36
N SER A 192 19.20 12.96 7.93
CA SER A 192 19.45 11.78 7.11
C SER A 192 19.53 10.46 7.88
N ASP A 193 19.65 10.55 9.21
CA ASP A 193 19.97 9.41 10.08
C ASP A 193 18.70 8.80 10.68
N ASN A 194 17.59 9.53 10.62
CA ASN A 194 16.27 9.05 11.00
C ASN A 194 15.46 8.63 9.77
N PHE A 195 14.43 7.80 9.97
CA PHE A 195 13.51 7.38 8.93
C PHE A 195 12.12 7.11 9.51
N PHE A 196 11.09 7.34 8.70
CA PHE A 196 9.73 6.92 9.00
C PHE A 196 9.56 5.44 8.68
N MET A 197 8.93 4.69 9.58
CA MET A 197 8.67 3.26 9.39
C MET A 197 7.76 3.03 8.19
N VAL A 198 8.14 2.08 7.31
CA VAL A 198 7.31 1.61 6.20
C VAL A 198 6.76 0.22 6.55
N THR A 199 5.45 0.06 6.47
CA THR A 199 4.76 -1.19 6.83
C THR A 199 3.84 -1.66 5.70
N GLY A 200 3.97 -2.92 5.29
CA GLY A 200 3.11 -3.55 4.29
C GLY A 200 2.04 -4.45 4.92
N PHE A 201 0.77 -4.22 4.57
CA PHE A 201 -0.35 -5.13 4.81
C PHE A 201 -0.91 -5.61 3.48
N VAL A 202 -0.55 -6.81 3.04
CA VAL A 202 -0.87 -7.32 1.71
C VAL A 202 -1.56 -8.68 1.78
N THR A 203 -2.40 -8.99 0.79
CA THR A 203 -3.29 -10.16 0.79
C THR A 203 -3.46 -10.76 -0.62
N ALA A 204 -3.71 -12.08 -0.72
CA ALA A 204 -3.90 -12.80 -1.98
C ALA A 204 -2.76 -12.60 -2.99
N TYR A 205 -1.52 -12.70 -2.50
CA TYR A 205 -0.30 -12.40 -3.23
C TYR A 205 -0.01 -13.47 -4.29
N PRO A 206 0.07 -13.15 -5.60
CA PRO A 206 0.87 -13.97 -6.52
C PRO A 206 2.33 -13.87 -6.05
N GLN A 207 3.06 -14.98 -5.96
CA GLN A 207 4.45 -14.96 -5.53
C GLN A 207 5.26 -13.98 -6.39
N VAL A 208 5.68 -12.84 -5.82
CA VAL A 208 6.69 -11.96 -6.45
C VAL A 208 8.06 -12.34 -5.91
N GLY A 209 8.94 -12.76 -6.82
CA GLY A 209 10.34 -13.07 -6.55
C GLY A 209 10.63 -14.57 -6.35
N ASP A 210 11.88 -14.96 -6.64
CA ASP A 210 12.41 -16.30 -6.35
C ASP A 210 12.87 -16.44 -4.88
N GLN A 211 13.46 -17.58 -4.49
CA GLN A 211 13.99 -17.80 -3.13
C GLN A 211 15.00 -16.73 -2.68
N SER A 212 15.62 -15.99 -3.61
CA SER A 212 16.54 -14.88 -3.34
C SER A 212 15.83 -13.62 -2.80
N PHE A 213 14.51 -13.51 -2.97
CA PHE A 213 13.70 -12.37 -2.52
C PHE A 213 13.44 -12.39 -1.01
N SER A 214 13.48 -13.57 -0.37
CA SER A 214 13.05 -13.75 1.03
C SER A 214 14.02 -13.23 2.10
N LYS A 215 15.28 -12.93 1.76
CA LYS A 215 16.34 -12.66 2.76
C LYS A 215 16.95 -11.24 2.78
N PRO A 216 17.08 -10.48 1.67
CA PRO A 216 17.77 -9.19 1.71
C PRO A 216 16.88 -7.94 1.87
N TYR A 217 15.56 -8.02 1.69
CA TYR A 217 14.68 -6.83 1.64
C TYR A 217 13.95 -6.51 2.96
N LEU A 218 13.95 -7.44 3.92
CA LEU A 218 13.51 -7.19 5.30
C LEU A 218 14.63 -6.45 6.05
N THR A 219 14.75 -5.15 5.78
CA THR A 219 15.63 -4.25 6.55
C THR A 219 14.93 -3.77 7.82
N ASN A 220 15.65 -3.16 8.76
CA ASN A 220 15.04 -2.56 9.96
C ASN A 220 14.00 -1.46 9.65
N SER A 221 13.92 -0.99 8.40
CA SER A 221 13.02 0.09 7.96
C SER A 221 11.75 -0.39 7.26
N ILE A 222 11.62 -1.68 6.92
CA ILE A 222 10.41 -2.28 6.32
C ILE A 222 9.93 -3.46 7.16
N ARG A 223 8.63 -3.49 7.49
CA ARG A 223 7.96 -4.69 8.03
C ARG A 223 6.78 -5.09 7.16
N PHE A 224 6.70 -6.36 6.78
CA PHE A 224 5.49 -6.95 6.19
C PHE A 224 4.81 -7.82 7.25
N MET A 225 3.56 -7.52 7.58
CA MET A 225 2.87 -8.22 8.69
C MET A 225 1.98 -9.38 8.25
N ILE A 226 1.55 -9.43 6.99
CA ILE A 226 0.78 -10.56 6.45
C ILE A 226 1.13 -10.79 4.99
N SER A 227 1.34 -12.06 4.63
CA SER A 227 1.20 -12.59 3.28
C SER A 227 0.39 -13.88 3.40
N ILE A 228 -0.89 -13.82 3.03
CA ILE A 228 -1.70 -15.04 2.87
C ILE A 228 -1.55 -15.45 1.40
N PRO A 229 -0.82 -16.53 1.09
CA PRO A 229 -0.76 -17.04 -0.28
C PRO A 229 -2.14 -17.54 -0.71
N CYS A 230 -2.50 -17.32 -1.97
CA CYS A 230 -3.69 -17.92 -2.54
C CYS A 230 -3.53 -19.45 -2.50
N ALA A 231 -4.52 -20.18 -1.99
CA ALA A 231 -4.49 -21.64 -2.01
C ALA A 231 -4.47 -22.14 -3.46
N SER A 232 -3.48 -22.97 -3.79
CA SER A 232 -3.34 -23.68 -5.06
C SER A 232 -4.42 -24.73 -5.25
#